data_AF-A0A4U1EUT9-F1
#
_entry.id   AF-A0A4U1EUT9-F1
#
_cell.length_a   1.000
_cell.length_b   1.000
_cell.length_c   1.000
_cell.angle_alpha   90.00
_cell.angle_beta   90.00
_cell.angle_gamma   90.00
#
_symmetry.space_group_name_H-M   'P 1'
#
loop_
_entity.id
_entity.type
_entity.pdbx_description
1 polymer ?
#
loop_
_entity_poly.entity_id
_entity_poly.type
_entity_poly.pdbx_seq_one_letter_code
_entity_poly.pdbx_strand_id
1 'polypeptide(L)'
;MMGSLGARHGLEWLLDLYFLSHIPITPLVDLQAVLPCDLYRVELRNLRQWYTEEFKDPLLHNPPVWFRSFLFCELVFQLPFFLIPT
;
A
#
# COMPACT_ATOMS: atom_id res chain seq x y z
N MET A 1 -19.87 17.29 -26.51
CA MET A 1 -20.02 16.50 -25.26
C MET A 1 -19.29 15.15 -25.32
N MET A 2 -18.14 15.03 -26.01
CA MET A 2 -17.40 13.74 -26.14
C MET A 2 -16.09 13.69 -25.33
N GLY A 3 -15.50 14.84 -24.97
CA GLY A 3 -14.24 14.90 -24.20
C GLY A 3 -14.39 14.53 -22.71
N SER A 4 -15.59 14.71 -22.14
CA SER A 4 -15.83 14.40 -20.72
C SER A 4 -15.96 12.90 -20.45
N LEU A 5 -16.37 12.06 -21.42
CA LEU A 5 -16.44 10.61 -21.20
C LEU A 5 -15.05 9.98 -21.26
N GLY A 6 -14.20 10.38 -22.22
CA GLY A 6 -12.83 9.84 -22.34
C GLY A 6 -11.95 10.12 -21.12
N ALA A 7 -12.02 11.34 -20.57
CA ALA A 7 -11.31 11.69 -19.33
C ALA A 7 -11.83 10.94 -18.10
N ARG A 8 -13.13 10.63 -18.04
CA ARG A 8 -13.72 9.83 -16.96
C ARG A 8 -13.23 8.39 -17.00
N HIS A 9 -13.28 7.74 -18.16
CA HIS A 9 -12.74 6.39 -18.30
C HIS A 9 -11.23 6.33 -18.04
N GLY A 10 -10.47 7.35 -18.47
CA GLY A 10 -9.03 7.42 -18.17
C GLY A 10 -8.74 7.52 -16.67
N LEU A 11 -9.53 8.31 -15.93
CA LEU A 11 -9.42 8.41 -14.48
C LEU A 11 -9.83 7.10 -13.80
N GLU A 12 -10.90 6.46 -14.25
CA GLU A 12 -11.34 5.14 -13.74
C GLU A 12 -10.23 4.11 -13.88
N TRP A 13 -9.61 4.00 -15.05
CA TRP A 13 -8.47 3.09 -15.25
C TRP A 13 -7.28 3.39 -14.34
N LEU A 14 -6.94 4.66 -14.13
CA LEU A 14 -5.85 5.04 -13.22
C LEU A 14 -6.18 4.69 -11.76
N LEU A 15 -7.42 4.92 -11.33
CA LEU A 15 -7.89 4.56 -10.00
C LEU A 15 -7.89 3.04 -9.81
N ASP A 16 -8.38 2.28 -10.78
CA ASP A 16 -8.39 0.82 -10.75
C ASP A 16 -6.97 0.26 -10.65
N LEU A 17 -6.03 0.77 -11.46
CA LEU A 17 -4.62 0.37 -11.37
C LEU A 17 -4.00 0.75 -10.01
N TYR A 18 -4.33 1.94 -9.51
CA TYR A 18 -3.89 2.39 -8.19
C TYR A 18 -4.35 1.43 -7.11
N PHE A 19 -5.65 1.14 -7.02
CA PHE A 19 -6.20 0.22 -6.03
C PHE A 19 -5.67 -1.20 -6.21
N LEU A 20 -5.63 -1.71 -7.44
CA LEU A 20 -5.14 -3.05 -7.75
C LEU A 20 -3.68 -3.25 -7.34
N SER A 21 -2.84 -2.24 -7.53
CA SER A 21 -1.43 -2.28 -7.10
C SER A 21 -1.28 -2.28 -5.58
N HIS A 22 -2.18 -1.61 -4.85
CA HIS A 22 -2.15 -1.59 -3.39
C HIS A 22 -2.56 -2.93 -2.76
N ILE A 23 -3.37 -3.75 -3.44
CA ILE A 23 -3.77 -5.08 -2.94
C ILE A 23 -2.56 -5.95 -2.54
N PRO A 24 -1.52 -6.14 -3.38
CA PRO A 24 -0.32 -6.84 -2.97
C PRO A 24 0.70 -5.95 -2.23
N ILE A 25 0.82 -4.67 -2.57
CA ILE A 25 1.87 -3.80 -1.99
C ILE A 25 1.63 -3.57 -0.50
N THR A 26 0.39 -3.27 -0.10
CA THR A 26 0.05 -2.99 1.29
C THR A 26 0.40 -4.14 2.24
N PRO A 27 -0.01 -5.40 2.02
CA PRO A 27 0.39 -6.50 2.89
C PRO A 27 1.87 -6.84 2.81
N LEU A 28 2.51 -6.68 1.65
CA LEU A 28 3.90 -7.07 1.45
C LEU A 28 4.91 -6.04 1.94
N VAL A 29 4.60 -4.74 1.94
CA VAL A 29 5.54 -3.66 2.26
C VAL A 29 5.04 -2.85 3.46
N ASP A 30 3.88 -2.24 3.34
CA ASP A 30 3.37 -1.26 4.32
C ASP A 30 3.08 -1.92 5.67
N LEU A 31 2.38 -3.05 5.64
CA LEU A 31 1.98 -3.76 6.86
C LEU A 31 3.16 -4.36 7.63
N GLN A 32 4.36 -4.49 7.03
CA GLN A 32 5.56 -4.87 7.77
C GLN A 32 5.92 -3.85 8.88
N ALA A 33 5.43 -2.61 8.81
CA ALA A 33 5.65 -1.58 9.83
C ALA A 33 4.75 -1.74 11.06
N VAL A 34 3.66 -2.52 10.95
CA VAL A 34 2.66 -2.72 12.02
C VAL A 34 2.62 -4.18 12.49
N LEU A 35 2.81 -5.13 11.58
CA LEU A 35 2.80 -6.56 11.86
C LEU A 35 4.18 -7.07 12.30
N PRO A 36 4.22 -8.15 13.11
CA PRO A 36 5.47 -8.72 13.58
C PRO A 36 6.31 -9.30 12.43
N CYS A 37 7.62 -9.11 12.52
CA CYS A 37 8.59 -9.55 11.52
C CYS A 37 8.57 -11.05 11.23
N ASP A 38 8.11 -11.88 12.18
CA ASP A 38 8.01 -13.34 12.05
C ASP A 38 6.99 -13.80 11.01
N LEU A 39 6.01 -12.95 10.67
CA LEU A 39 5.03 -13.24 9.62
C LEU A 39 5.62 -13.07 8.21
N TYR A 40 6.76 -12.39 8.10
CA TYR A 40 7.37 -12.06 6.83
C TYR A 40 8.61 -12.90 6.56
N ARG A 41 8.75 -13.35 5.32
CA ARG A 41 9.96 -14.02 4.86
C ARG A 41 11.14 -13.05 4.84
N VAL A 42 12.36 -13.60 4.98
CA VAL A 42 13.60 -12.81 5.01
C VAL A 42 13.73 -11.94 3.75
N GLU A 43 13.34 -12.45 2.59
CA GLU A 43 13.43 -11.77 1.31
C GLU A 43 12.55 -10.52 1.26
N LEU A 44 11.35 -10.57 1.85
CA LEU A 44 10.45 -9.41 1.91
C LEU A 44 10.97 -8.33 2.86
N ARG A 45 11.60 -8.74 3.96
CA ARG A 45 12.23 -7.80 4.89
C ARG A 45 13.44 -7.12 4.27
N ASN A 46 14.26 -7.89 3.53
CA ASN A 46 15.39 -7.36 2.77
C ASN A 46 14.93 -6.40 1.67
N LEU A 47 13.82 -6.72 0.98
CA LEU A 47 13.23 -5.84 -0.03
C LEU A 47 12.81 -4.50 0.57
N ARG A 48 12.11 -4.52 1.72
CA ARG A 48 11.73 -3.30 2.43
C ARG A 48 12.95 -2.52 2.89
N GLN A 49 13.95 -3.20 3.44
CA GLN A 49 15.19 -2.55 3.88
C GLN A 49 15.89 -1.87 2.70
N TRP A 50 16.08 -2.58 1.58
CA TRP A 50 16.65 -2.02 0.36
C TRP A 50 15.86 -0.80 -0.12
N TYR A 51 14.53 -0.87 -0.14
CA TYR A 51 13.68 0.26 -0.49
C TYR A 51 13.91 1.46 0.43
N THR A 52 13.92 1.25 1.75
CA THR A 52 14.14 2.34 2.71
C THR A 52 15.52 2.97 2.61
N GLU A 53 16.54 2.19 2.24
CA GLU A 53 17.91 2.66 2.06
C GLU A 53 18.09 3.44 0.75
N GLU A 54 17.57 2.90 -0.36
CA GLU A 54 17.68 3.49 -1.69
C GLU A 54 16.87 4.79 -1.80
N PHE A 55 15.59 4.75 -1.39
CA PHE A 55 14.68 5.87 -1.51
C PHE A 55 14.70 6.82 -0.30
N LYS A 56 15.44 6.44 0.76
CA LYS A 56 15.58 7.20 2.00
C LYS A 56 14.22 7.57 2.62
N ASP A 57 13.25 6.66 2.52
CA ASP A 57 11.91 6.88 3.04
C ASP A 57 11.92 6.89 4.58
N PRO A 58 11.74 8.07 5.22
CA PRO A 58 11.78 8.17 6.66
C PRO A 58 10.55 7.52 7.32
N LEU A 59 9.42 7.43 6.61
CA LEU A 59 8.17 6.89 7.14
C LEU A 59 8.23 5.37 7.23
N LEU A 60 8.87 4.69 6.28
CA LEU A 60 9.06 3.23 6.36
C LEU A 60 10.32 2.82 7.13
N HIS A 61 11.37 3.65 7.15
CA HIS A 61 12.60 3.36 7.90
C HIS A 61 12.40 3.46 9.43
N ASN A 62 11.75 4.54 9.90
CA ASN A 62 11.42 4.71 11.32
C ASN A 62 9.98 5.21 11.47
N PRO A 63 8.99 4.31 11.34
CA PRO A 63 7.60 4.69 11.26
C PRO A 63 7.13 5.37 12.55
N PRO A 64 6.75 6.67 12.51
CA PRO A 64 6.24 7.38 13.68
C PRO A 64 4.89 6.80 14.12
N VAL A 65 4.52 7.02 15.38
CA VAL A 65 3.31 6.42 15.97
C VAL A 65 2.05 6.73 15.16
N TRP A 66 1.87 7.97 14.72
CA TRP A 66 0.72 8.38 13.90
C TRP A 66 0.65 7.62 12.56
N PHE A 67 1.81 7.33 11.96
CA PHE A 67 1.88 6.63 10.69
C PHE A 67 1.57 5.14 10.89
N ARG A 68 2.05 4.53 11.98
CA ARG A 68 1.64 3.16 12.34
C ARG A 68 0.14 3.07 12.60
N SER A 69 -0.46 4.07 13.25
CA SER A 69 -1.92 4.14 13.43
C SER A 69 -2.64 4.24 12.09
N PHE A 70 -2.11 5.03 11.15
CA PHE A 70 -2.65 5.14 9.80
C PHE A 70 -2.60 3.80 9.06
N LEU A 71 -1.44 3.14 9.02
CA LEU A 71 -1.26 1.81 8.42
C LEU A 71 -2.14 0.73 9.09
N PHE A 72 -2.39 0.84 10.40
CA PHE A 72 -3.32 -0.04 11.08
C PHE A 72 -4.77 0.19 10.62
N CYS A 73 -5.17 1.44 10.39
CA CYS A 73 -6.46 1.74 9.78
C CYS A 73 -6.54 1.17 8.35
N GLU A 74 -5.45 1.23 7.57
CA GLU A 74 -5.41 0.60 6.24
C GLU A 74 -5.62 -0.92 6.33
N LEU A 75 -4.96 -1.60 7.28
CA LEU A 75 -5.15 -3.03 7.52
C LEU A 75 -6.61 -3.38 7.80
N VAL A 76 -7.28 -2.59 8.64
CA VAL A 76 -8.63 -2.90 9.15
C VAL A 76 -9.73 -2.42 8.20
N PHE A 77 -9.55 -1.30 7.52
CA PHE A 77 -10.60 -0.64 6.72
C PHE A 77 -10.32 -0.59 5.23
N GLN A 78 -9.08 -0.67 4.76
CA GLN A 78 -8.76 -0.60 3.33
C GLN A 78 -8.61 -2.00 2.74
N LEU A 79 -7.81 -2.85 3.39
CA LEU A 79 -7.49 -4.19 2.88
C LEU A 79 -8.71 -5.13 2.74
N PRO A 80 -9.68 -5.17 3.68
CA PRO A 80 -10.86 -6.04 3.52
C PRO A 80 -11.78 -5.60 2.39
N PHE A 81 -11.84 -4.30 2.11
CA PHE A 81 -12.72 -3.74 1.08
C PHE A 81 -12.14 -3.91 -0.33
N PHE A 82 -10.83 -4.07 -0.48
CA PHE A 82 -10.23 -4.44 -1.77
C PHE A 82 -10.63 -5.83 -2.27
N LEU A 83 -11.01 -6.75 -1.38
CA LEU A 83 -11.35 -8.13 -1.74
C LEU A 83 -12.85 -8.36 -1.94
N ILE A 84 -13.69 -7.36 -1.67
CA ILE A 84 -15.14 -7.45 -1.85
C ILE A 84 -15.47 -6.81 -3.20
N PRO A 85 -15.68 -7.60 -4.26
CA PRO A 85 -16.30 -7.06 -5.47
C PRO A 85 -17.74 -6.68 -5.12
N THR A 86 -18.03 -5.38 -5.10
CA THR A 86 -19.42 -4.86 -5.19
C THR A 86 -19.92 -4.94 -6.62
#